data_AF-A0A3E1DHF6-F1
#
_entry.id   AF-A0A3E1DHF6-F1
#
_cell.length_a   1.000
_cell.length_b   1.000
_cell.length_c   1.000
_cell.angle_alpha   90.00
_cell.angle_beta   90.00
_cell.angle_gamma   90.00
#
_symmetry.space_group_name_H-M   'P 1'
#
loop_
_entity.id
_entity.type
_entity.pdbx_description
1 polymer ?
#
loop_
_entity_poly.entity_id
_entity_poly.type
_entity_poly.pdbx_seq_one_letter_code
_entity_poly.pdbx_strand_id
1 'polypeptide(L)'
;MPQGVCRLCKKDVELQLSHIVPAFIYRWMRESSGNGHLRCTQTPNRRVQDGPQKHWLCADCEGRFSRMERSFANQLFHPYLSSSGQRFQYGNWLLQFCTSVSWRVLHYYLSKDHKIAFGPIACAHIAEAEATWRAFLLGYIPHPGSFRQHLIPLDRIESTTAKLPTNINRYLMRTINIDLCRGGDTIFVYSKLGRFLILGFVNEPNQNQWVGSKVNANQGTVEPKQYVCPAQFLSYLINKANSTSTAISSISDKQRSKSDEAFRSNIDRFVGSDLFKAMDADVEMFGSAAFGSHTQEDENKR
;
A
#
# COMPACT_ATOMS: atom_id res chain seq x y z
N MET A 1 14.48 14.31 19.93
CA MET A 1 13.60 14.63 18.79
C MET A 1 13.81 16.08 18.38
N PRO A 2 13.61 16.46 17.11
CA PRO A 2 13.76 17.84 16.67
C PRO A 2 12.54 18.70 17.04
N GLN A 3 12.79 19.98 17.34
CA GLN A 3 11.76 21.02 17.46
C GLN A 3 11.30 21.45 16.05
N GLY A 4 10.00 21.70 15.87
CA GLY A 4 9.49 22.31 14.64
C GLY A 4 7.97 22.36 14.56
N VAL A 5 7.44 22.79 13.41
CA VAL A 5 5.98 22.91 13.22
C VAL A 5 5.36 21.57 12.84
N CYS A 6 4.45 21.07 13.69
CA CYS A 6 3.67 19.88 13.41
C CYS A 6 2.83 20.08 12.15
N ARG A 7 3.00 19.21 11.15
CA ARG A 7 2.32 19.35 9.85
C ARG A 7 0.80 19.26 9.95
N LEU A 8 0.28 18.52 10.92
CA LEU A 8 -1.16 18.35 11.12
C LEU A 8 -1.77 19.49 11.96
N CYS A 9 -1.34 19.68 13.21
CA CYS A 9 -1.97 20.69 14.08
C CYS A 9 -1.36 22.10 13.99
N LYS A 10 -0.28 22.28 13.22
CA LYS A 10 0.45 23.54 13.01
C LYS A 10 1.05 24.19 14.26
N LYS A 11 1.11 23.47 15.38
CA LYS A 11 1.81 23.92 16.60
C LYS A 11 3.33 23.75 16.44
N ASP A 12 4.10 24.70 16.95
CA ASP A 12 5.56 24.57 17.11
C ASP A 12 5.85 23.76 18.39
N VAL A 13 6.36 22.54 18.23
CA VAL A 13 6.51 21.55 19.29
C VAL A 13 7.54 20.48 18.90
N GLU A 14 7.98 19.67 19.85
CA GLU A 14 8.81 18.49 19.59
C GLU A 14 8.11 17.50 18.64
N LEU A 15 8.78 17.17 17.53
CA LEU A 15 8.26 16.31 16.48
C LEU A 15 8.72 14.87 16.64
N GLN A 16 7.79 13.94 16.52
CA GLN A 16 8.02 12.50 16.56
C GLN A 16 8.44 11.97 15.19
N LEU A 17 9.13 10.82 15.18
CA LEU A 17 9.48 10.12 13.94
C LEU A 17 8.25 9.39 13.37
N SER A 18 7.54 10.07 12.48
CA SER A 18 6.30 9.61 11.84
C SER A 18 6.60 8.66 10.68
N HIS A 19 5.95 7.50 10.61
CA HIS A 19 5.98 6.67 9.41
C HIS A 19 5.00 7.19 8.35
N ILE A 20 5.40 7.17 7.07
CA ILE A 20 4.49 7.54 5.98
C ILE A 20 3.39 6.48 5.80
N VAL A 21 3.79 5.21 5.78
CA VAL A 21 2.91 4.03 5.79
C VAL A 21 2.99 3.41 7.19
N PRO A 22 1.86 3.02 7.83
CA PRO A 22 1.86 2.51 9.20
C PRO A 22 2.93 1.45 9.47
N ALA A 23 3.67 1.61 10.57
CA ALA A 23 4.82 0.75 10.91
C ALA A 23 4.46 -0.74 10.98
N PHE A 24 3.24 -1.06 11.46
CA PHE A 24 2.77 -2.44 11.59
C PHE A 24 2.66 -3.15 10.24
N ILE A 25 2.51 -2.43 9.12
CA ILE A 25 2.45 -3.01 7.77
C ILE A 25 3.83 -3.54 7.36
N TYR A 26 4.90 -2.79 7.63
CA TYR A 26 6.28 -3.27 7.40
C TYR A 26 6.63 -4.43 8.32
N ARG A 27 6.24 -4.34 9.60
CA ARG A 27 6.41 -5.42 10.56
C ARG A 27 5.71 -6.70 10.09
N TRP A 28 4.45 -6.61 9.70
CA TRP A 28 3.69 -7.72 9.14
C TRP A 28 4.39 -8.31 7.91
N MET A 29 4.80 -7.48 6.96
CA MET A 29 5.46 -7.95 5.74
C MET A 29 6.71 -8.78 6.06
N ARG A 30 7.51 -8.36 7.05
CA ARG A 30 8.71 -9.07 7.49
C ARG A 30 8.36 -10.39 8.17
N GLU A 31 7.48 -10.33 9.16
CA GLU A 31 7.12 -11.49 9.99
C GLU A 31 6.42 -12.58 9.17
N SER A 32 5.53 -12.19 8.25
CA SER A 32 4.80 -13.13 7.39
C SER A 32 5.56 -13.59 6.15
N SER A 33 6.87 -13.32 6.09
CA SER A 33 7.81 -13.83 5.08
C SER A 33 8.84 -14.80 5.69
N GLY A 34 8.46 -15.52 6.76
CA GLY A 34 9.36 -16.43 7.48
C GLY A 34 10.48 -15.70 8.24
N ASN A 35 10.23 -14.46 8.68
CA ASN A 35 11.24 -13.53 9.21
C ASN A 35 12.37 -13.18 8.23
N GLY A 36 12.14 -13.36 6.93
CA GLY A 36 13.05 -12.95 5.86
C GLY A 36 13.22 -11.43 5.73
N HIS A 37 14.28 -11.01 5.04
CA HIS A 37 14.66 -9.60 4.91
C HIS A 37 13.82 -8.87 3.85
N LEU A 38 13.25 -7.71 4.20
CA LEU A 38 12.50 -6.83 3.28
C LEU A 38 13.44 -6.12 2.29
N ARG A 39 12.99 -5.97 1.03
CA ARG A 39 13.69 -5.23 -0.03
C ARG A 39 12.80 -4.15 -0.63
N CYS A 40 13.37 -2.99 -0.92
CA CYS A 40 12.66 -1.88 -1.55
C CYS A 40 12.80 -1.95 -3.08
N THR A 41 11.70 -1.78 -3.81
CA THR A 41 11.72 -1.76 -5.29
C THR A 41 12.51 -0.60 -5.87
N GLN A 42 12.62 0.53 -5.15
CA GLN A 42 13.40 1.69 -5.58
C GLN A 42 14.92 1.51 -5.36
N THR A 43 15.30 0.63 -4.44
CA THR A 43 16.71 0.28 -4.18
C THR A 43 16.81 -1.23 -3.90
N PRO A 44 16.73 -2.09 -4.94
CA PRO A 44 16.63 -3.55 -4.76
C PRO A 44 17.85 -4.17 -4.04
N ASN A 45 18.98 -3.46 -4.08
CA ASN A 45 20.22 -3.82 -3.39
C ASN A 45 20.31 -3.28 -1.94
N ARG A 46 19.36 -2.46 -1.47
CA ARG A 46 19.29 -2.02 -0.07
C ARG A 46 18.16 -2.73 0.66
N ARG A 47 18.51 -3.32 1.81
CA ARG A 47 17.53 -3.82 2.77
C ARG A 47 16.81 -2.62 3.37
N VAL A 48 15.50 -2.55 3.24
CA VAL A 48 14.67 -1.50 3.86
C VAL A 48 13.87 -2.20 4.95
N GLN A 49 14.40 -2.18 6.16
CA GLN A 49 13.79 -2.86 7.31
C GLN A 49 12.57 -2.12 7.85
N ASP A 50 12.55 -0.80 7.69
CA ASP A 50 11.46 0.10 8.06
C ASP A 50 11.09 0.98 6.86
N GLY A 51 9.81 1.37 6.77
CA GLY A 51 9.34 2.29 5.74
C GLY A 51 9.93 3.69 5.81
N PRO A 52 9.65 4.57 4.82
CA PRO A 52 10.04 5.97 4.90
C PRO A 52 9.41 6.61 6.15
N GLN A 53 10.23 7.37 6.86
CA GLN A 53 9.87 8.09 8.08
C GLN A 53 10.31 9.55 7.99
N LYS A 54 9.57 10.46 8.64
CA LYS A 54 9.89 11.89 8.71
C LYS A 54 9.43 12.47 10.04
N HIS A 55 10.16 13.45 10.57
CA HIS A 55 9.75 14.21 11.75
C HIS A 55 8.65 15.21 11.38
N TRP A 56 7.38 14.80 11.40
CA TRP A 56 6.27 15.62 10.89
C TRP A 56 5.17 15.91 11.90
N LEU A 57 4.93 15.01 12.85
CA LEU A 57 3.80 15.11 13.76
C LEU A 57 4.27 15.25 15.20
N CYS A 58 3.54 16.00 16.00
CA CYS A 58 3.74 16.02 17.46
C CYS A 58 3.17 14.75 18.10
N ALA A 59 3.50 14.53 19.39
CA ALA A 59 3.03 13.37 20.14
C ALA A 59 1.50 13.20 20.13
N ASP A 60 0.73 14.29 20.26
CA ASP A 60 -0.74 14.24 20.22
C ASP A 60 -1.29 13.77 18.86
N CYS A 61 -0.71 14.27 17.77
CA CYS A 61 -1.12 13.91 16.42
C CYS A 61 -0.72 12.47 16.08
N GLU A 62 0.47 12.03 16.50
CA GLU A 62 0.86 10.61 16.42
C GLU A 62 -0.08 9.71 17.23
N GLY A 63 -0.46 10.14 18.43
CA GLY A 63 -1.40 9.40 19.28
C GLY A 63 -2.77 9.21 18.62
N ARG A 64 -3.26 10.21 17.88
CA ARG A 64 -4.48 10.10 17.08
C ARG A 64 -4.33 9.06 15.98
N PHE A 65 -3.25 9.13 15.20
CA PHE A 65 -3.00 8.20 14.10
C PHE A 65 -2.83 6.77 14.61
N SER A 66 -2.06 6.60 15.68
CA SER A 66 -1.82 5.31 16.33
C SER A 66 -3.11 4.61 16.77
N ARG A 67 -4.13 5.34 17.26
CA ARG A 67 -5.43 4.76 17.64
C ARG A 67 -6.16 4.20 16.43
N MET A 68 -6.20 4.95 15.33
CA MET A 68 -6.88 4.55 14.09
C MET A 68 -6.14 3.39 13.41
N GLU A 69 -4.82 3.42 13.41
CA GLU A 69 -3.97 2.33 12.93
C GLU A 69 -4.19 1.05 13.74
N ARG A 70 -4.31 1.15 15.07
CA ARG A 70 -4.63 0.00 15.94
C ARG A 70 -6.00 -0.58 15.64
N SER A 71 -7.02 0.26 15.45
CA SER A 71 -8.36 -0.21 15.06
C SER A 71 -8.31 -0.93 13.71
N PHE A 72 -7.68 -0.34 12.71
CA PHE A 72 -7.53 -0.98 11.39
C PHE A 72 -6.77 -2.30 11.49
N ALA A 73 -5.64 -2.34 12.22
CA ALA A 73 -4.83 -3.54 12.39
C ALA A 73 -5.63 -4.69 13.01
N ASN A 74 -6.29 -4.42 14.14
CA ASN A 74 -6.91 -5.44 14.97
C ASN A 74 -8.31 -5.84 14.50
N GLN A 75 -9.08 -4.91 13.92
CA GLN A 75 -10.48 -5.14 13.57
C GLN A 75 -10.68 -5.50 12.09
N LEU A 76 -9.72 -5.18 11.22
CA LEU A 76 -9.84 -5.44 9.79
C LEU A 76 -8.63 -6.15 9.20
N PHE A 77 -7.42 -5.61 9.36
CA PHE A 77 -6.23 -6.11 8.67
C PHE A 77 -5.89 -7.56 9.03
N HIS A 78 -5.59 -7.85 10.31
CA HIS A 78 -5.24 -9.20 10.74
C HIS A 78 -6.41 -10.20 10.61
N PRO A 79 -7.66 -9.84 10.97
CA PRO A 79 -8.81 -10.71 10.72
C PRO A 79 -9.00 -11.05 9.23
N TYR A 80 -8.90 -10.08 8.33
CA TYR A 80 -9.04 -10.29 6.90
C TYR A 80 -7.95 -11.22 6.34
N LEU A 81 -6.70 -11.06 6.77
CA LEU A 81 -5.61 -11.95 6.34
C LEU A 81 -5.81 -13.41 6.80
N SER A 82 -6.54 -13.59 7.91
CA SER A 82 -6.86 -14.92 8.44
C SER A 82 -8.06 -15.54 7.74
N SER A 83 -9.04 -14.73 7.31
CA SER A 83 -10.30 -15.19 6.70
C SER A 83 -10.94 -14.12 5.81
N SER A 84 -10.38 -13.88 4.63
CA SER A 84 -10.77 -12.79 3.72
C SER A 84 -12.19 -12.90 3.14
N GLY A 85 -12.80 -14.09 3.20
CA GLY A 85 -14.18 -14.34 2.76
C GLY A 85 -15.28 -13.86 3.74
N GLN A 86 -14.90 -13.25 4.87
CA GLN A 86 -15.85 -12.82 5.89
C GLN A 86 -16.29 -11.36 5.74
N ARG A 87 -17.32 -10.99 6.51
CA ARG A 87 -17.84 -9.63 6.62
C ARG A 87 -17.25 -8.93 7.84
N PHE A 88 -16.58 -7.81 7.61
CA PHE A 88 -15.94 -6.99 8.66
C PHE A 88 -16.66 -5.66 8.81
N GLN A 89 -17.24 -5.42 9.99
CA GLN A 89 -17.87 -4.14 10.31
C GLN A 89 -16.82 -3.11 10.71
N TYR A 90 -17.01 -1.87 10.27
CA TYR A 90 -16.18 -0.74 10.68
C TYR A 90 -17.05 0.44 11.11
N GLY A 91 -16.51 1.25 12.02
CA GLY A 91 -17.07 2.55 12.39
C GLY A 91 -16.32 3.71 11.74
N ASN A 92 -16.47 4.91 12.30
CA ASN A 92 -15.85 6.13 11.78
C ASN A 92 -14.32 6.04 11.62
N TRP A 93 -13.66 5.19 12.41
CA TRP A 93 -12.21 4.98 12.41
C TRP A 93 -11.65 4.59 11.04
N LEU A 94 -12.41 3.90 10.17
CA LEU A 94 -11.87 3.45 8.89
C LEU A 94 -11.66 4.61 7.92
N LEU A 95 -12.62 5.54 7.84
CA LEU A 95 -12.46 6.71 6.98
C LEU A 95 -11.30 7.58 7.49
N GLN A 96 -11.19 7.78 8.80
CA GLN A 96 -10.09 8.54 9.39
C GLN A 96 -8.73 7.86 9.16
N PHE A 97 -8.66 6.53 9.27
CA PHE A 97 -7.46 5.76 8.93
C PHE A 97 -7.07 5.97 7.47
N CYS A 98 -7.98 5.76 6.52
CA CYS A 98 -7.72 5.93 5.10
C CYS A 98 -7.26 7.37 4.78
N THR A 99 -7.94 8.38 5.33
CA THR A 99 -7.53 9.77 5.15
C THR A 99 -6.16 10.05 5.76
N SER A 100 -5.82 9.46 6.91
CA SER A 100 -4.49 9.65 7.54
C SER A 100 -3.35 9.10 6.68
N VAL A 101 -3.57 7.97 6.00
CA VAL A 101 -2.59 7.37 5.08
C VAL A 101 -2.47 8.24 3.84
N SER A 102 -3.59 8.58 3.21
CA SER A 102 -3.60 9.44 2.01
C SER A 102 -2.97 10.81 2.25
N TRP A 103 -3.23 11.44 3.39
CA TRP A 103 -2.65 12.73 3.76
C TRP A 103 -1.13 12.64 3.97
N ARG A 104 -0.62 11.60 4.64
CA ARG A 104 0.82 11.38 4.81
C ARG A 104 1.52 11.13 3.48
N VAL A 105 0.93 10.30 2.62
CA VAL A 105 1.50 10.00 1.30
C VAL A 105 1.45 11.21 0.39
N LEU A 106 0.38 12.01 0.41
CA LEU A 106 0.34 13.29 -0.30
C LEU A 106 1.51 14.19 0.13
N HIS A 107 1.70 14.38 1.44
CA HIS A 107 2.82 15.16 1.96
C HIS A 107 4.21 14.61 1.63
N TYR A 108 4.31 13.29 1.46
CA TYR A 108 5.54 12.64 1.03
C TYR A 108 5.89 13.07 -0.40
N TYR A 109 4.94 12.93 -1.33
CA TYR A 109 5.13 13.34 -2.72
C TYR A 109 5.19 14.85 -2.97
N LEU A 110 4.69 15.66 -2.03
CA LEU A 110 4.87 17.12 -2.06
C LEU A 110 6.17 17.60 -1.39
N SER A 111 6.89 16.70 -0.72
CA SER A 111 8.18 17.06 -0.13
C SER A 111 9.24 17.23 -1.21
N LYS A 112 10.28 18.04 -0.93
CA LYS A 112 11.34 18.44 -1.87
C LYS A 112 12.10 17.26 -2.52
N ASP A 113 11.93 16.06 -2.00
CA ASP A 113 12.54 14.83 -2.51
C ASP A 113 11.87 14.34 -3.81
N HIS A 114 10.69 14.86 -4.17
CA HIS A 114 9.92 14.45 -5.35
C HIS A 114 9.72 15.62 -6.34
N LYS A 115 10.37 15.53 -7.51
CA LYS A 115 10.31 16.55 -8.58
C LYS A 115 9.08 16.39 -9.48
N ILE A 116 7.86 16.43 -8.91
CA ILE A 116 6.64 16.44 -9.72
C ILE A 116 6.15 17.88 -9.83
N ALA A 117 6.27 18.46 -11.02
CA ALA A 117 5.69 19.78 -11.31
C ALA A 117 4.19 19.63 -11.59
N PHE A 118 3.37 20.36 -10.85
CA PHE A 118 1.93 20.44 -11.06
C PHE A 118 1.56 21.78 -11.70
N GLY A 119 0.58 21.77 -12.60
CA GLY A 119 0.01 23.00 -13.13
C GLY A 119 -0.84 23.72 -12.08
N PRO A 120 -1.16 25.02 -12.26
CA PRO A 120 -1.85 25.82 -11.25
C PRO A 120 -3.17 25.21 -10.74
N ILE A 121 -3.98 24.65 -11.64
CA ILE A 121 -5.25 23.99 -11.31
C ILE A 121 -5.03 22.76 -10.40
N ALA A 122 -4.05 21.92 -10.75
CA ALA A 122 -3.71 20.76 -9.95
C ALA A 122 -3.18 21.17 -8.56
N CYS A 123 -2.36 22.22 -8.48
CA CYS A 123 -1.90 22.78 -7.22
C CYS A 123 -3.07 23.26 -6.33
N ALA A 124 -4.09 23.89 -6.92
CA ALA A 124 -5.28 24.33 -6.18
C ALA A 124 -6.04 23.14 -5.58
N HIS A 125 -6.31 22.09 -6.38
CA HIS A 125 -6.95 20.88 -5.87
C HIS A 125 -6.14 20.19 -4.78
N ILE A 126 -4.81 20.12 -4.94
CA ILE A 126 -3.91 19.56 -3.93
C ILE A 126 -4.00 20.33 -2.61
N ALA A 127 -3.97 21.66 -2.67
CA ALA A 127 -4.05 22.51 -1.48
C ALA A 127 -5.40 22.36 -0.77
N GLU A 128 -6.50 22.31 -1.54
CA GLU A 128 -7.85 22.14 -1.00
C GLU A 128 -8.04 20.74 -0.38
N ALA A 129 -7.55 19.68 -1.04
CA ALA A 129 -7.58 18.33 -0.51
C ALA A 129 -6.80 18.20 0.80
N GLU A 130 -5.57 18.77 0.85
CA GLU A 130 -4.74 18.76 2.05
C GLU A 130 -5.42 19.49 3.20
N ALA A 131 -5.95 20.70 2.96
CA ALA A 131 -6.64 21.47 3.98
C ALA A 131 -7.89 20.74 4.51
N THR A 132 -8.68 20.16 3.62
CA THR A 132 -9.91 19.43 3.97
C THR A 132 -9.60 18.16 4.75
N TRP A 133 -8.65 17.34 4.28
CA TRP A 133 -8.22 16.15 5.01
C TRP A 133 -7.64 16.48 6.37
N ARG A 134 -6.82 17.53 6.49
CA ARG A 134 -6.31 18.00 7.79
C ARG A 134 -7.43 18.41 8.73
N ALA A 135 -8.40 19.21 8.27
CA ALA A 135 -9.54 19.62 9.08
C ALA A 135 -10.36 18.41 9.57
N PHE A 136 -10.60 17.43 8.70
CA PHE A 136 -11.29 16.19 9.06
C PHE A 136 -10.51 15.37 10.08
N LEU A 137 -9.20 15.18 9.90
CA LEU A 137 -8.33 14.44 10.81
C LEU A 137 -8.18 15.10 12.19
N LEU A 138 -8.32 16.42 12.26
CA LEU A 138 -8.37 17.16 13.53
C LEU A 138 -9.75 17.13 14.19
N GLY A 139 -10.78 16.67 13.49
CA GLY A 139 -12.16 16.61 13.95
C GLY A 139 -12.93 17.93 13.81
N TYR A 140 -12.43 18.87 12.99
CA TYR A 140 -13.09 20.16 12.75
C TYR A 140 -14.26 20.05 11.78
N ILE A 141 -14.26 19.03 10.92
CA ILE A 141 -15.37 18.71 10.00
C ILE A 141 -15.69 17.22 10.10
N PRO A 142 -16.94 16.80 9.83
CA PRO A 142 -17.37 15.41 10.03
C PRO A 142 -16.93 14.45 8.91
N HIS A 143 -16.54 14.95 7.74
CA HIS A 143 -16.15 14.12 6.59
C HIS A 143 -15.32 14.93 5.56
N PRO A 144 -14.53 14.27 4.68
CA PRO A 144 -13.68 14.95 3.70
C PRO A 144 -14.40 15.45 2.43
N GLY A 145 -15.74 15.33 2.36
CA GLY A 145 -16.54 15.89 1.25
C GLY A 145 -16.25 15.23 -0.09
N SER A 146 -15.87 16.04 -1.09
CA SER A 146 -15.49 15.59 -2.44
C SER A 146 -14.16 14.82 -2.47
N PHE A 147 -13.27 15.03 -1.49
CA PHE A 147 -11.95 14.37 -1.41
C PHE A 147 -12.04 12.98 -0.79
N ARG A 148 -12.79 12.11 -1.48
CA ARG A 148 -13.21 10.78 -1.00
C ARG A 148 -12.03 9.84 -0.80
N GLN A 149 -12.23 8.91 0.13
CA GLN A 149 -11.36 7.77 0.33
C GLN A 149 -12.05 6.50 -0.16
N HIS A 150 -11.30 5.67 -0.87
CA HIS A 150 -11.72 4.36 -1.30
C HIS A 150 -10.80 3.31 -0.69
N LEU A 151 -11.37 2.16 -0.35
CA LEU A 151 -10.67 0.97 0.12
C LEU A 151 -11.08 -0.21 -0.76
N ILE A 152 -10.08 -0.89 -1.32
CA ILE A 152 -10.26 -2.11 -2.09
C ILE A 152 -9.50 -3.22 -1.37
N PRO A 153 -10.21 -4.18 -0.73
CA PRO A 153 -9.58 -5.41 -0.27
C PRO A 153 -9.19 -6.25 -1.49
N LEU A 154 -8.03 -6.88 -1.41
CA LEU A 154 -7.42 -7.70 -2.44
C LEU A 154 -7.20 -9.11 -1.89
N ASP A 155 -7.13 -10.08 -2.79
CA ASP A 155 -6.67 -11.42 -2.46
C ASP A 155 -6.04 -12.07 -3.70
N ARG A 156 -5.66 -13.34 -3.59
CA ARG A 156 -5.31 -14.17 -4.73
C ARG A 156 -6.43 -14.14 -5.77
N ILE A 157 -6.03 -14.19 -7.02
CA ILE A 157 -6.93 -14.30 -8.15
C ILE A 157 -7.32 -15.77 -8.29
N GLU A 158 -8.61 -16.05 -8.23
CA GLU A 158 -9.14 -17.39 -8.51
C GLU A 158 -9.21 -17.65 -10.02
N SER A 159 -9.67 -16.66 -10.79
CA SER A 159 -9.70 -16.71 -12.25
C SER A 159 -9.62 -15.30 -12.86
N THR A 160 -9.20 -15.21 -14.12
CA THR A 160 -9.07 -13.94 -14.84
C THR A 160 -9.24 -14.16 -16.34
N THR A 161 -9.80 -13.17 -17.04
CA THR A 161 -9.79 -13.08 -18.51
C THR A 161 -8.68 -12.14 -19.02
N ALA A 162 -8.06 -11.36 -18.13
CA ALA A 162 -6.98 -10.45 -18.48
C ALA A 162 -5.63 -11.19 -18.54
N LYS A 163 -4.75 -10.74 -19.43
CA LYS A 163 -3.34 -11.16 -19.44
C LYS A 163 -2.60 -10.46 -18.31
N LEU A 164 -2.16 -11.23 -17.32
CA LEU A 164 -1.51 -10.72 -16.11
C LEU A 164 -0.02 -11.12 -16.06
N PRO A 165 0.81 -10.35 -15.34
CA PRO A 165 2.19 -10.75 -15.11
C PRO A 165 2.27 -11.93 -14.15
N THR A 166 3.31 -12.76 -14.28
CA THR A 166 3.46 -14.03 -13.54
C THR A 166 3.76 -13.86 -12.04
N ASN A 167 3.85 -12.61 -11.57
CA ASN A 167 4.02 -12.25 -10.16
C ASN A 167 2.81 -11.50 -9.58
N ILE A 168 1.65 -11.54 -10.25
CA ILE A 168 0.51 -10.70 -9.89
C ILE A 168 -0.06 -11.04 -8.52
N ASN A 169 -0.16 -12.32 -8.11
CA ASN A 169 -0.68 -12.68 -6.79
C ASN A 169 0.28 -12.22 -5.69
N ARG A 170 1.60 -12.40 -5.88
CA ARG A 170 2.61 -11.78 -5.01
C ARG A 170 2.43 -10.28 -4.90
N TYR A 171 2.24 -9.58 -6.02
CA TYR A 171 2.01 -8.14 -6.02
C TYR A 171 0.77 -7.80 -5.21
N LEU A 172 -0.40 -8.36 -5.55
CA LEU A 172 -1.69 -8.07 -4.91
C LEU A 172 -1.70 -8.41 -3.42
N MET A 173 -1.13 -9.55 -3.03
CA MET A 173 -1.20 -10.02 -1.65
C MET A 173 -0.16 -9.39 -0.73
N ARG A 174 1.05 -9.10 -1.23
CA ARG A 174 2.20 -8.81 -0.36
C ARG A 174 2.71 -7.38 -0.48
N THR A 175 2.74 -6.81 -1.68
CA THR A 175 3.49 -5.57 -1.93
C THR A 175 2.95 -4.38 -1.12
N ILE A 176 3.87 -3.60 -0.55
CA ILE A 176 3.63 -2.24 -0.06
C ILE A 176 4.07 -1.28 -1.15
N ASN A 177 3.20 -0.38 -1.56
CA ASN A 177 3.52 0.61 -2.57
C ASN A 177 2.72 1.89 -2.33
N ILE A 178 3.36 3.04 -2.49
CA ILE A 178 2.69 4.33 -2.43
C ILE A 178 3.00 5.09 -3.71
N ASP A 179 2.08 5.93 -4.14
CA ASP A 179 2.25 6.80 -5.32
C ASP A 179 1.34 8.03 -5.23
N LEU A 180 1.70 9.07 -5.97
CA LEU A 180 0.82 10.20 -6.29
C LEU A 180 0.52 10.13 -7.78
N CYS A 181 -0.66 9.62 -8.12
CA CYS A 181 -1.06 9.34 -9.48
C CYS A 181 -1.76 10.53 -10.12
N ARG A 182 -1.46 10.74 -11.41
CA ARG A 182 -2.19 11.68 -12.27
C ARG A 182 -2.47 11.04 -13.62
N GLY A 183 -3.72 11.11 -14.06
CA GLY A 183 -4.17 10.67 -15.38
C GLY A 183 -5.26 11.60 -15.88
N GLY A 184 -4.98 12.38 -16.93
CA GLY A 184 -5.82 13.51 -17.31
C GLY A 184 -5.96 14.50 -16.14
N ASP A 185 -7.21 14.78 -15.77
CA ASP A 185 -7.55 15.64 -14.62
C ASP A 185 -7.68 14.87 -13.30
N THR A 186 -7.78 13.54 -13.34
CA THR A 186 -7.84 12.72 -12.13
C THR A 186 -6.48 12.77 -11.41
N ILE A 187 -6.52 13.10 -10.12
CA ILE A 187 -5.38 13.10 -9.21
C ILE A 187 -5.78 12.32 -7.97
N PHE A 188 -4.99 11.30 -7.62
CA PHE A 188 -5.24 10.54 -6.40
C PHE A 188 -3.94 10.02 -5.79
N VAL A 189 -3.99 9.86 -4.48
CA VAL A 189 -2.97 9.14 -3.72
C VAL A 189 -3.27 7.66 -3.80
N TYR A 190 -2.27 6.87 -4.19
CA TYR A 190 -2.31 5.41 -4.18
C TYR A 190 -1.54 4.89 -2.97
N SER A 191 -2.15 3.99 -2.19
CA SER A 191 -1.48 3.37 -1.05
C SER A 191 -1.88 1.91 -0.92
N LYS A 192 -0.96 1.02 -1.32
CA LYS A 192 -1.07 -0.42 -1.16
C LYS A 192 -0.37 -0.87 0.11
N LEU A 193 -1.11 -1.56 0.95
CA LEU A 193 -0.73 -2.03 2.28
C LEU A 193 -0.92 -3.55 2.35
N GLY A 194 -0.18 -4.32 1.54
CA GLY A 194 -0.46 -5.76 1.39
C GLY A 194 -1.81 -5.97 0.71
N ARG A 195 -2.71 -6.76 1.31
CA ARG A 195 -4.05 -7.07 0.76
C ARG A 195 -5.06 -5.91 0.80
N PHE A 196 -4.65 -4.70 1.14
CA PHE A 196 -5.52 -3.53 1.12
C PHE A 196 -4.94 -2.45 0.24
N LEU A 197 -5.82 -1.80 -0.52
CA LEU A 197 -5.49 -0.70 -1.38
C LEU A 197 -6.37 0.50 -1.02
N ILE A 198 -5.74 1.62 -0.73
CA ILE A 198 -6.39 2.89 -0.38
C ILE A 198 -6.17 3.86 -1.53
N LEU A 199 -7.25 4.49 -1.99
CA LEU A 199 -7.21 5.60 -2.94
C LEU A 199 -7.77 6.86 -2.27
N GLY A 200 -6.94 7.88 -2.13
CA GLY A 200 -7.36 9.21 -1.66
C GLY A 200 -7.48 10.17 -2.84
N PHE A 201 -8.70 10.49 -3.27
CA PHE A 201 -8.92 11.34 -4.43
C PHE A 201 -8.70 12.82 -4.07
N VAL A 202 -7.77 13.45 -4.78
CA VAL A 202 -7.48 14.89 -4.75
C VAL A 202 -8.32 15.60 -5.81
N ASN A 203 -8.48 14.99 -6.98
CA ASN A 203 -9.44 15.39 -7.99
C ASN A 203 -9.99 14.15 -8.68
N GLU A 204 -11.31 14.04 -8.80
CA GLU A 204 -11.97 12.91 -9.46
C GLU A 204 -13.22 13.41 -10.21
N PRO A 205 -13.07 13.79 -11.48
CA PRO A 205 -14.20 14.26 -12.29
C PRO A 205 -15.23 13.16 -12.56
N ASN A 206 -14.82 11.89 -12.63
CA ASN A 206 -15.65 10.77 -13.09
C ASN A 206 -16.00 9.77 -11.97
N GLN A 207 -16.58 10.26 -10.89
CA GLN A 207 -16.84 9.49 -9.66
C GLN A 207 -17.66 8.21 -9.87
N ASN A 208 -18.53 8.17 -10.89
CA ASN A 208 -19.42 7.03 -11.17
C ASN A 208 -18.69 5.80 -11.72
N GLN A 209 -17.41 5.91 -12.06
CA GLN A 209 -16.60 4.77 -12.54
C GLN A 209 -16.12 3.84 -11.41
N TRP A 210 -16.37 4.21 -10.16
CA TRP A 210 -15.98 3.45 -8.97
C TRP A 210 -17.20 2.93 -8.23
N VAL A 211 -17.35 1.60 -8.17
CA VAL A 211 -18.45 0.94 -7.47
C VAL A 211 -17.90 0.05 -6.36
N GLY A 212 -18.52 0.13 -5.17
CA GLY A 212 -18.24 -0.75 -4.04
C GLY A 212 -17.03 -0.36 -3.17
N SER A 213 -16.14 0.52 -3.64
CA SER A 213 -14.88 0.84 -2.97
C SER A 213 -14.91 2.07 -2.03
N LYS A 214 -15.90 2.96 -2.15
CA LYS A 214 -15.99 4.17 -1.30
C LYS A 214 -16.15 3.80 0.19
N VAL A 215 -15.37 4.44 1.05
CA VAL A 215 -15.48 4.32 2.51
C VAL A 215 -16.52 5.30 3.05
N ASN A 216 -17.45 4.81 3.86
CA ASN A 216 -18.49 5.63 4.47
C ASN A 216 -17.99 6.32 5.76
N ALA A 217 -18.52 7.51 6.07
CA ALA A 217 -18.03 8.32 7.18
C ALA A 217 -18.36 7.78 8.58
N ASN A 218 -19.52 7.14 8.73
CA ASN A 218 -20.01 6.73 10.05
C ASN A 218 -19.74 5.25 10.31
N GLN A 219 -20.19 4.38 9.39
CA GLN A 219 -20.03 2.94 9.51
C GLN A 219 -20.22 2.25 8.16
N GLY A 220 -19.81 1.00 8.07
CA GLY A 220 -20.05 0.15 6.91
C GLY A 220 -19.42 -1.22 7.06
N THR A 221 -19.31 -1.93 5.94
CA THR A 221 -18.72 -3.26 5.88
C THR A 221 -17.68 -3.39 4.78
N VAL A 222 -16.63 -4.14 5.09
CA VAL A 222 -15.68 -4.69 4.13
C VAL A 222 -16.00 -6.18 4.02
N GLU A 223 -16.41 -6.63 2.83
CA GLU A 223 -16.85 -8.00 2.58
C GLU A 223 -16.68 -8.33 1.11
N PRO A 224 -16.64 -9.62 0.73
CA PRO A 224 -16.64 -10.04 -0.66
C PRO A 224 -17.86 -9.47 -1.40
N LYS A 225 -17.60 -8.68 -2.44
CA LYS A 225 -18.61 -8.09 -3.30
C LYS A 225 -18.00 -7.68 -4.64
N GLN A 226 -18.85 -7.28 -5.58
CA GLN A 226 -18.39 -6.75 -6.84
C GLN A 226 -17.79 -5.34 -6.66
N TYR A 227 -16.57 -5.17 -7.17
CA TYR A 227 -15.91 -3.88 -7.29
C TYR A 227 -15.79 -3.51 -8.77
N VAL A 228 -16.13 -2.28 -9.12
CA VAL A 228 -15.93 -1.74 -10.48
C VAL A 228 -14.93 -0.61 -10.37
N CYS A 229 -13.92 -0.66 -11.25
CA CYS A 229 -12.86 0.34 -11.36
C CYS A 229 -12.66 0.69 -12.83
N PRO A 230 -12.11 1.88 -13.16
CA PRO A 230 -11.72 2.23 -14.51
C PRO A 230 -10.72 1.23 -15.10
N ALA A 231 -10.85 0.89 -16.39
CA ALA A 231 -9.95 -0.08 -17.05
C ALA A 231 -8.47 0.34 -16.97
N GLN A 232 -8.20 1.64 -16.99
CA GLN A 232 -6.84 2.18 -16.89
C GLN A 232 -6.20 1.86 -15.52
N PHE A 233 -7.01 1.63 -14.49
CA PHE A 233 -6.53 1.23 -13.18
C PHE A 233 -5.93 -0.19 -13.18
N LEU A 234 -6.51 -1.12 -13.95
CA LEU A 234 -5.93 -2.45 -14.12
C LEU A 234 -4.56 -2.37 -14.80
N SER A 235 -4.43 -1.57 -15.86
CA SER A 235 -3.15 -1.34 -16.55
C SER A 235 -2.10 -0.76 -15.59
N TYR A 236 -2.50 0.14 -14.69
CA TYR A 236 -1.62 0.67 -13.65
C TYR A 236 -1.13 -0.44 -12.69
N LEU A 237 -2.01 -1.32 -12.20
CA LEU A 237 -1.63 -2.44 -11.34
C LEU A 237 -0.67 -3.41 -12.06
N ILE A 238 -0.94 -3.74 -13.33
CA ILE A 238 -0.06 -4.58 -14.16
C ILE A 238 1.34 -3.96 -14.27
N ASN A 239 1.41 -2.65 -14.55
CA ASN A 239 2.69 -1.94 -14.66
C ASN A 239 3.49 -1.97 -13.35
N LYS A 240 2.82 -1.79 -12.20
CA LYS A 240 3.48 -1.88 -10.88
C LYS A 240 3.93 -3.30 -10.53
N ALA A 241 3.15 -4.32 -10.88
CA ALA A 241 3.55 -5.71 -10.72
C ALA A 241 4.80 -6.03 -11.57
N ASN A 242 4.82 -5.61 -12.84
CA ASN A 242 5.98 -5.73 -13.73
C ASN A 242 7.21 -5.02 -13.16
N SER A 243 7.07 -3.76 -12.73
CA SER A 243 8.18 -3.01 -12.12
C SER A 243 8.74 -3.68 -10.87
N THR A 244 7.88 -4.32 -10.08
CA THR A 244 8.31 -5.11 -8.91
C THR A 244 9.10 -6.35 -9.35
N SER A 245 8.67 -7.04 -10.39
CA SER A 245 9.39 -8.19 -10.96
C SER A 245 10.77 -7.78 -11.49
N THR A 246 10.85 -6.70 -12.26
CA THR A 246 12.13 -6.16 -12.78
C THR A 246 13.08 -5.71 -11.67
N ALA A 247 12.55 -5.10 -10.60
CA ALA A 247 13.38 -4.73 -9.44
C ALA A 247 13.96 -5.97 -8.74
N ILE A 248 13.22 -7.08 -8.67
CA ILE A 248 13.70 -8.33 -8.10
C ILE A 248 14.74 -9.00 -9.02
N SER A 249 14.53 -9.01 -10.34
CA SER A 249 15.47 -9.64 -11.28
C SER A 249 16.81 -8.89 -11.35
N SER A 250 16.83 -7.58 -11.11
CA SER A 250 18.04 -6.75 -11.06
C SER A 250 18.87 -6.86 -9.77
N ILE A 251 18.49 -7.75 -8.84
CA ILE A 251 19.29 -8.07 -7.65
C ILE A 251 20.57 -8.79 -8.08
N SER A 252 21.72 -8.32 -7.58
CA SER A 252 23.02 -8.93 -7.90
C SER A 252 23.16 -10.38 -7.40
N ASP A 253 23.94 -11.20 -8.09
CA ASP A 253 24.14 -12.61 -7.77
C ASP A 253 24.62 -12.83 -6.33
N LYS A 254 25.56 -11.99 -5.85
CA LYS A 254 26.04 -12.02 -4.47
C LYS A 254 24.91 -11.80 -3.45
N GLN A 255 23.93 -10.96 -3.76
CA GLN A 255 22.76 -10.73 -2.92
C GLN A 255 21.68 -11.78 -3.11
N ARG A 256 21.61 -12.42 -4.28
CA ARG A 256 20.73 -13.55 -4.57
C ARG A 256 21.18 -14.77 -3.77
N SER A 257 22.46 -15.15 -3.81
CA SER A 257 23.00 -16.27 -3.03
C SER A 257 22.79 -16.09 -1.51
N LYS A 258 22.94 -14.87 -0.98
CA LYS A 258 22.63 -14.58 0.43
C LYS A 258 21.13 -14.71 0.75
N SER A 259 20.25 -14.36 -0.19
CA SER A 259 18.81 -14.59 -0.05
C SER A 259 18.51 -16.08 -0.05
N ASP A 260 19.13 -16.85 -0.95
CA ASP A 260 18.91 -18.29 -1.08
C ASP A 260 19.43 -19.06 0.15
N GLU A 261 20.56 -18.64 0.72
CA GLU A 261 21.10 -19.20 1.96
C GLU A 261 20.21 -18.87 3.17
N ALA A 262 19.74 -17.62 3.27
CA ALA A 262 18.78 -17.20 4.31
C ALA A 262 17.42 -17.91 4.16
N PHE A 263 17.02 -18.20 2.92
CA PHE A 263 15.83 -18.97 2.58
C PHE A 263 15.97 -20.43 3.02
N ARG A 264 17.06 -21.10 2.62
CA ARG A 264 17.34 -22.49 2.99
C ARG A 264 17.41 -22.69 4.51
N SER A 265 18.02 -21.75 5.22
CA SER A 265 18.13 -21.80 6.69
C SER A 265 16.83 -21.52 7.44
N ASN A 266 15.78 -21.00 6.77
CA ASN A 266 14.47 -20.72 7.37
C ASN A 266 13.31 -21.41 6.63
N ILE A 267 13.59 -22.48 5.89
CA ILE A 267 12.60 -23.12 5.00
C ILE A 267 11.34 -23.56 5.77
N ASP A 268 11.50 -24.09 6.99
CA ASP A 268 10.38 -24.54 7.83
C ASP A 268 9.47 -23.38 8.26
N ARG A 269 10.02 -22.17 8.42
CA ARG A 269 9.25 -20.96 8.73
C ARG A 269 8.67 -20.29 7.48
N PHE A 270 9.21 -20.61 6.31
CA PHE A 270 8.74 -20.11 5.04
C PHE A 270 7.52 -20.89 4.55
N VAL A 271 7.53 -22.23 4.67
CA VAL A 271 6.38 -23.07 4.31
C VAL A 271 5.16 -22.66 5.13
N GLY A 272 4.03 -22.45 4.45
CA GLY A 272 2.78 -21.99 5.09
C GLY A 272 2.73 -20.49 5.42
N SER A 273 3.83 -19.74 5.24
CA SER A 273 3.84 -18.29 5.37
C SER A 273 2.94 -17.60 4.34
N ASP A 274 2.58 -16.33 4.59
CA ASP A 274 1.76 -15.56 3.66
C ASP A 274 2.50 -15.28 2.34
N LEU A 275 3.83 -15.15 2.39
CA LEU A 275 4.66 -15.06 1.18
C LEU A 275 4.63 -16.36 0.37
N PHE A 276 4.71 -17.52 1.03
CA PHE A 276 4.60 -18.81 0.37
C PHE A 276 3.25 -18.96 -0.31
N LYS A 277 2.15 -18.66 0.38
CA LYS A 277 0.79 -18.71 -0.22
C LYS A 277 0.65 -17.81 -1.46
N ALA A 278 1.28 -16.64 -1.46
CA ALA A 278 1.24 -15.74 -2.61
C ALA A 278 2.09 -16.24 -3.79
N MET A 279 3.23 -16.90 -3.51
CA MET A 279 4.06 -17.56 -4.52
C MET A 279 3.36 -18.78 -5.11
N ASP A 280 2.76 -19.61 -4.26
CA ASP A 280 2.01 -20.80 -4.62
C ASP A 280 0.83 -20.42 -5.55
N ALA A 281 0.09 -19.36 -5.24
CA ALA A 281 -0.96 -18.86 -6.12
C ALA A 281 -0.46 -18.39 -7.51
N ASP A 282 0.74 -17.83 -7.61
CA ASP A 282 1.36 -17.52 -8.91
C ASP A 282 1.77 -18.80 -9.65
N VAL A 283 2.30 -19.82 -8.95
CA VAL A 283 2.69 -21.11 -9.55
C VAL A 283 1.46 -21.89 -10.02
N GLU A 284 0.39 -21.95 -9.24
CA GLU A 284 -0.88 -22.57 -9.64
C GLU A 284 -1.45 -21.92 -10.91
N MET A 285 -1.29 -20.61 -11.08
CA MET A 285 -1.81 -19.86 -12.21
C MET A 285 -0.92 -19.90 -13.46
N PHE A 286 0.41 -19.90 -13.29
CA PHE A 286 1.36 -19.71 -14.39
C PHE A 286 2.41 -20.83 -14.53
N GLY A 287 2.37 -21.85 -13.67
CA GLY A 287 3.36 -22.92 -13.63
C GLY A 287 4.78 -22.40 -13.34
N SER A 288 5.77 -23.00 -14.01
CA SER A 288 7.18 -22.66 -13.84
C SER A 288 7.52 -21.21 -14.23
N ALA A 289 6.69 -20.55 -15.05
CA ALA A 289 6.89 -19.15 -15.44
C ALA A 289 6.76 -18.16 -14.26
N ALA A 290 6.20 -18.60 -13.12
CA ALA A 290 6.12 -17.81 -11.88
C ALA A 290 7.49 -17.57 -11.23
N PHE A 291 8.49 -18.43 -11.46
CA PHE A 291 9.82 -18.31 -10.85
C PHE A 291 10.74 -17.27 -11.53
N GLY A 292 10.30 -16.68 -12.65
CA GLY A 292 11.14 -15.81 -13.48
C GLY A 292 11.98 -16.61 -14.47
N SER A 293 12.41 -15.97 -15.55
CA SER A 293 13.12 -16.57 -16.68
C SER A 293 14.55 -17.02 -16.33
N HIS A 294 14.71 -18.05 -15.51
CA HIS A 294 16.00 -18.71 -15.26
C HIS A 294 15.92 -20.24 -15.17
N THR A 295 14.75 -20.85 -15.28
CA THR A 295 14.61 -22.31 -15.23
C THR A 295 14.85 -23.02 -16.57
N GLN A 296 15.16 -22.32 -17.65
CA GLN A 296 15.40 -22.95 -18.96
C GLN A 296 16.87 -23.31 -19.27
N GLU A 297 17.84 -22.94 -18.42
CA GLU A 297 19.25 -23.28 -18.70
C GLU A 297 19.73 -24.61 -18.08
N ASP A 298 19.00 -25.19 -17.12
CA ASP A 298 19.42 -26.44 -16.45
C ASP A 298 18.75 -27.72 -17.00
N GLU A 299 17.76 -27.62 -17.89
CA GLU A 299 17.14 -28.80 -18.53
C GLU A 299 17.82 -29.23 -19.84
N ASN A 300 18.80 -28.47 -20.36
CA ASN A 300 19.55 -28.82 -21.57
C ASN A 300 20.92 -29.48 -21.30
N LYS A 301 21.14 -30.00 -20.08
CA LYS A 301 22.29 -30.83 -19.73
C LYS A 301 21.87 -32.14 -19.06
N ARG A 302 21.15 -32.98 -19.79
CA ARG A 302 21.14 -34.43 -19.59
C ARG A 302 21.11 -35.15 -20.92
#